data_AF-A0A0G1FFG8-F1
#
_entry.id   AF-A0A0G1FFG8-F1
#
_cell.length_a   1.000
_cell.length_b   1.000
_cell.length_c   1.000
_cell.angle_alpha   90.00
_cell.angle_beta   90.00
_cell.angle_gamma   90.00
#
_symmetry.space_group_name_H-M   'P 1'
#
loop_
_entity.id
_entity.type
_entity.pdbx_description
1 polymer ?
#
loop_
_entity_poly.entity_id
_entity_poly.type
_entity_poly.pdbx_seq_one_letter_code
_entity_poly.pdbx_strand_id
1 'polypeptide(L)' 'MATITIPKNLIKNDDLVVIPRKEYEEFYQWKETTKLFKTFTPTAAQKKDFKKAREDYKQKKYITLDEFKRRLGIKN' A
#
# COMPACT_ATOMS: atom_id res chain seq x y z
N MET A 1 -1.88 -43.70 3.34
CA MET A 1 -1.06 -42.68 4.03
C MET A 1 0.02 -42.24 3.07
N ALA A 2 0.08 -40.95 2.72
CA ALA A 2 1.15 -40.43 1.89
C ALA A 2 2.28 -39.94 2.79
N THR A 3 3.46 -40.54 2.68
CA THR A 3 4.65 -40.10 3.43
C THR A 3 5.29 -38.94 2.68
N ILE A 4 5.27 -37.76 3.29
CA ILE A 4 5.93 -36.57 2.75
C ILE A 4 7.31 -36.48 3.39
N THR A 5 8.36 -36.66 2.59
CA THR A 5 9.75 -36.59 3.05
C THR A 5 10.31 -35.21 2.80
N ILE A 6 10.74 -34.51 3.84
CA ILE A 6 11.30 -33.16 3.74
C ILE A 6 12.80 -33.22 4.01
N PRO A 7 13.65 -32.84 3.03
CA PRO A 7 15.10 -32.83 3.19
C PRO A 7 15.58 -31.96 4.36
N LYS A 8 16.44 -32.50 5.23
CA LYS A 8 16.97 -31.80 6.43
C LYS A 8 17.76 -30.52 6.10
N ASN A 9 18.32 -30.44 4.89
CA ASN A 9 19.06 -29.26 4.42
C ASN A 9 18.15 -28.03 4.19
N LEU A 10 16.83 -28.19 4.15
CA LEU A 10 15.87 -27.08 4.10
C LEU A 10 15.64 -26.43 5.47
N ILE A 11 15.97 -27.12 6.57
CA ILE A 11 15.71 -26.72 7.96
C ILE A 11 16.97 -26.07 8.57
N LYS A 12 17.66 -25.21 7.80
CA LYS A 12 19.01 -24.75 8.19
C LYS A 12 19.04 -23.81 9.40
N ASN A 13 17.97 -23.07 9.69
CA ASN A 13 18.00 -22.01 10.71
C ASN A 13 16.66 -21.79 11.46
N ASP A 14 15.64 -22.65 11.30
CA ASP A 14 14.30 -22.40 11.87
C ASP A 14 13.46 -23.68 12.01
N ASP A 15 12.38 -23.58 12.79
CA ASP A 15 11.34 -24.61 12.91
C ASP A 15 10.52 -24.74 11.62
N LEU A 16 10.25 -25.99 11.21
CA LEU A 16 9.46 -26.30 10.02
C LEU A 16 7.97 -26.31 10.35
N VAL A 17 7.21 -25.42 9.72
CA VAL A 17 5.75 -25.35 9.84
C VAL A 17 5.10 -25.80 8.53
N VAL A 18 4.19 -26.78 8.60
CA VAL A 18 3.39 -27.23 7.45
C VAL A 18 2.04 -26.53 7.50
N ILE A 19 1.71 -25.79 6.45
CA ILE A 19 0.40 -25.13 6.31
C ILE A 19 -0.26 -25.49 4.99
N PRO A 20 -1.61 -25.53 4.93
CA PRO A 20 -2.33 -25.70 3.69
C PRO A 20 -1.98 -24.61 2.67
N ARG A 21 -1.93 -25.00 1.38
CA ARG A 21 -1.57 -24.08 0.29
C ARG A 21 -2.39 -22.79 0.28
N LYS A 22 -3.70 -22.90 0.52
CA LYS A 22 -4.61 -21.75 0.53
C LYS A 22 -4.24 -20.74 1.62
N GLU A 23 -3.96 -21.22 2.82
CA GLU A 23 -3.55 -20.38 3.96
C GLU A 23 -2.19 -19.73 3.72
N TYR A 24 -1.25 -20.45 3.09
CA TYR A 24 0.03 -19.87 2.67
C TYR A 24 -0.15 -18.71 1.68
N GLU A 25 -1.01 -18.88 0.68
CA GLU A 25 -1.26 -17.86 -0.34
C GLU A 25 -1.90 -16.60 0.28
N GLU A 26 -2.87 -16.76 1.18
CA GLU A 26 -3.48 -15.66 1.92
C GLU A 26 -2.46 -14.92 2.80
N PHE A 27 -1.63 -15.66 3.53
CA PHE A 27 -0.57 -15.07 4.38
C PHE A 27 0.50 -14.35 3.55
N TYR A 28 0.89 -14.92 2.41
CA TYR A 28 1.87 -14.31 1.50
C TYR A 28 1.34 -12.99 0.93
N GLN A 29 0.08 -12.97 0.46
CA GLN A 29 -0.56 -11.75 -0.01
C GLN A 29 -0.66 -10.70 1.10
N TRP A 30 -1.02 -11.11 2.32
CA TRP A 30 -1.06 -10.19 3.46
C TRP A 30 0.32 -9.63 3.79
N LYS A 31 1.38 -10.44 3.78
CA LYS A 31 2.76 -10.01 4.02
C LYS A 31 3.24 -9.02 2.96
N GLU A 32 2.97 -9.29 1.68
CA GLU A 32 3.33 -8.38 0.59
C GLU A 32 2.52 -7.09 0.68
N THR A 33 1.21 -7.16 0.92
CA THR A 33 0.37 -5.96 1.10
C THR A 33 0.81 -5.14 2.31
N THR A 34 1.19 -5.80 3.42
CA THR A 34 1.71 -5.15 4.63
C THR A 34 3.03 -4.42 4.37
N LYS A 35 3.93 -5.01 3.58
CA LYS A 35 5.14 -4.34 3.10
C LYS A 35 4.86 -3.23 2.07
N LEU A 36 3.76 -3.33 1.31
CA LEU A 36 3.30 -2.31 0.37
C LEU A 36 2.72 -1.07 1.06
N PHE A 37 2.28 -1.16 2.32
CA PHE A 37 2.04 0.02 3.17
C PHE A 37 3.36 0.68 3.58
N LYS A 38 4.25 0.93 2.60
CA LYS A 38 5.35 1.88 2.77
C LYS A 38 4.70 3.20 3.14
N THR A 39 4.89 3.60 4.40
CA THR A 39 4.47 4.90 4.91
C THR A 39 4.86 5.95 3.87
N PHE A 40 3.87 6.64 3.31
CA PHE A 40 4.09 7.62 2.27
C PHE A 40 5.20 8.57 2.74
N THR A 41 6.36 8.51 2.09
CA THR A 41 7.53 9.30 2.45
C THR A 41 7.59 10.46 1.45
N PRO A 42 7.06 11.64 1.80
CA PRO A 42 6.93 12.72 0.84
C PRO A 42 8.29 13.22 0.37
N THR A 43 8.44 13.40 -0.93
CA THR A 43 9.60 14.06 -1.54
C THR A 43 9.65 15.54 -1.12
N ALA A 44 10.81 16.18 -1.19
CA ALA A 44 10.98 17.61 -0.86
C ALA A 44 10.04 18.53 -1.64
N ALA A 45 9.77 18.22 -2.92
CA ALA A 45 8.79 18.93 -3.74
C ALA A 45 7.36 18.80 -3.16
N GLN A 46 6.93 17.58 -2.88
CA GLN A 46 5.61 17.31 -2.30
C GLN A 46 5.43 18.01 -0.94
N LYS A 47 6.48 18.06 -0.09
CA LYS A 47 6.42 18.83 1.16
C LYS A 47 6.18 20.33 0.92
N LYS A 48 6.80 20.92 -0.09
CA LYS A 48 6.57 22.32 -0.48
C LYS A 48 5.14 22.51 -1.00
N ASP A 49 4.65 21.57 -1.80
CA ASP A 49 3.28 21.61 -2.33
C ASP A 49 2.25 21.54 -1.21
N PHE A 50 2.45 20.68 -0.20
CA PHE A 50 1.56 20.65 0.97
C PHE A 50 1.59 21.95 1.78
N LYS A 51 2.75 22.60 1.91
CA LYS A 51 2.86 23.90 2.57
C LYS A 51 2.06 24.96 1.80
N LYS A 52 2.25 25.02 0.48
CA LYS A 52 1.52 25.94 -0.40
C LYS A 52 0.02 25.67 -0.36
N ALA A 53 -0.40 24.42 -0.46
CA ALA A 53 -1.81 24.02 -0.39
C ALA A 53 -2.46 24.48 0.93
N ARG A 54 -1.75 24.37 2.06
CA ARG A 54 -2.25 24.89 3.35
C ARG A 54 -2.41 26.41 3.36
N GLU A 55 -1.47 27.14 2.76
CA GLU A 55 -1.54 28.60 2.62
C GLU A 55 -2.70 29.03 1.71
N ASP A 56 -2.87 28.37 0.57
CA ASP A 56 -3.98 28.59 -0.36
C ASP A 56 -5.33 28.31 0.32
N TYR A 57 -5.43 27.24 1.13
CA TYR A 57 -6.64 26.93 1.89
C TYR A 57 -6.99 28.03 2.90
N LYS A 58 -6.00 28.57 3.63
CA LYS A 58 -6.19 29.70 4.56
C LYS A 58 -6.67 30.95 3.84
N GLN A 59 -6.17 31.19 2.63
CA GLN A 59 -6.56 32.32 1.79
C GLN A 59 -7.86 32.09 1.02
N LYS A 60 -8.57 30.97 1.27
CA LYS A 60 -9.78 30.53 0.53
C LYS A 60 -9.55 30.40 -0.99
N LYS A 61 -8.31 30.16 -1.41
CA LYS A 61 -7.91 29.89 -2.80
C LYS A 61 -8.03 28.39 -3.09
N TYR A 62 -9.22 27.84 -2.91
CA TYR A 62 -9.55 26.47 -3.29
C TYR A 62 -10.76 26.48 -4.21
N ILE A 63 -10.87 25.44 -5.04
CA ILE A 63 -12.04 25.22 -5.89
C ILE A 63 -12.89 24.11 -5.25
N THR A 64 -14.21 24.23 -5.36
CA THR A 64 -15.12 23.16 -4.94
C THR A 64 -15.15 22.05 -5.98
N LEU A 65 -15.65 20.87 -5.58
CA LEU A 65 -15.78 19.74 -6.51
C LEU A 65 -16.66 20.09 -7.73
N ASP A 66 -17.73 20.84 -7.52
CA ASP A 66 -18.62 21.28 -8.61
C ASP A 66 -17.92 22.26 -9.56
N GLU A 67 -17.15 23.21 -9.00
CA GLU A 67 -16.38 24.14 -9.80
C GLU A 67 -15.26 23.43 -10.57
N PHE A 68 -14.61 22.45 -9.95
CA PHE A 68 -13.59 21.62 -10.58
C PHE A 68 -14.16 20.79 -11.74
N LYS A 69 -15.30 20.12 -11.54
CA LYS A 69 -16.00 19.36 -12.60
C LYS A 69 -16.38 20.26 -13.78
N ARG A 70 -16.90 21.45 -13.50
CA ARG A 70 -17.25 22.45 -14.52
C ARG A 70 -16.03 22.91 -15.31
N ARG A 71 -14.89 23.17 -14.66
CA ARG A 71 -13.64 23.58 -15.31
C ARG A 71 -13.00 22.47 -16.15
N LEU A 72 -13.17 21.21 -15.74
CA LEU A 72 -12.70 20.03 -16.49
C LEU A 72 -13.60 19.66 -17.68
N GLY A 73 -14.76 20.30 -17.84
CA GLY A 73 -15.69 19.98 -18.93
C GLY A 73 -16.39 18.63 -18.77
N ILE A 74 -16.30 18.00 -17.59
CA ILE A 74 -16.97 16.73 -17.30
C ILE A 74 -18.44 17.07 -17.01
N LYS A 75 -19.27 17.00 -18.06
CA LYS A 75 -20.73 16.91 -17.90
C LYS A 75 -21.05 15.47 -17.51
N ASN A 76 -21.84 15.29 -16.44
CA ASN A 76 -22.46 14.01 -16.13
C ASN A 76 -23.27 13.49 -17.33
#